data_AF-A0A3D2Z4K5-F1
#
_entry.id   AF-A0A3D2Z4K5-F1
#
_cell.length_a   1.000
_cell.length_b   1.000
_cell.length_c   1.000
_cell.angle_alpha   90.00
_cell.angle_beta   90.00
_cell.angle_gamma   90.00
#
_symmetry.space_group_name_H-M   'P 1'
#
loop_
_entity.id
_entity.type
_entity.pdbx_description
1 polymer ?
#
loop_
_entity_poly.entity_id
_entity_poly.type
_entity_poly.pdbx_seq_one_letter_code
_entity_poly.pdbx_strand_id
1 'polypeptide(L)'
;YHSLGGGSGIYITPWRHLKERGGLLLDMGIHLADLIRYQLGDIDEVYGAAWLAAPVRQTDETQIQATAEDCSMAMLRMKSGVMVNWMMGRGGLASCGGQLIAGRSGTLTSFGTRGGKVSLRLGAGDETGHEQILEETTGFELEPLAEHLFPQRLSTRDADAKLIALELHELGEAVLQGRALEVDGEEGLKDVAAIYAILESSLANEAVKMADVESGQVCAYQNEIDLALSTDSTGINT
;
A
#
# COMPACT_ATOMS: atom_id res chain seq x y z
N TYR A 1 -1.62 -4.65 -9.01
CA TYR A 1 -2.41 -4.88 -7.79
C TYR A 1 -3.71 -4.10 -7.93
N HIS A 2 -4.85 -4.73 -7.70
CA HIS A 2 -6.17 -4.10 -7.83
C HIS A 2 -6.97 -4.27 -6.53
N SER A 3 -7.49 -3.17 -6.00
CA SER A 3 -8.34 -3.13 -4.81
C SER A 3 -9.33 -1.98 -4.92
N LEU A 4 -10.41 -2.22 -5.65
CA LEU A 4 -11.57 -1.32 -5.70
C LEU A 4 -12.63 -1.85 -4.73
N GLY A 5 -13.08 -0.97 -3.85
CA GLY A 5 -14.29 -1.10 -3.06
C GLY A 5 -15.35 -0.10 -3.51
N GLY A 6 -16.60 -0.42 -3.19
CA GLY A 6 -17.72 0.48 -3.43
C GLY A 6 -18.26 1.13 -2.15
N GLY A 7 -19.19 2.06 -2.36
CA GLY A 7 -20.00 2.72 -1.34
C GLY A 7 -19.56 4.16 -1.06
N SER A 8 -20.49 4.90 -0.43
CA SER A 8 -20.26 6.22 0.16
C SER A 8 -20.10 6.13 1.69
N GLY A 9 -19.81 4.94 2.23
CA GLY A 9 -19.65 4.74 3.66
C GLY A 9 -18.40 5.45 4.21
N ILE A 10 -18.47 5.93 5.45
CA ILE A 10 -17.26 6.32 6.19
C ILE A 10 -16.42 5.06 6.44
N TYR A 11 -15.24 5.02 5.85
CA TYR A 11 -14.26 3.96 6.08
C TYR A 11 -13.45 4.19 7.36
N ILE A 12 -13.59 3.27 8.33
CA ILE A 12 -12.92 3.22 9.65
C ILE A 12 -13.20 4.47 10.52
N THR A 13 -12.71 5.64 10.12
CA THR A 13 -12.89 6.90 10.85
C THR A 13 -13.10 8.08 9.89
N PRO A 14 -13.91 9.08 10.25
CA PRO A 14 -14.18 10.26 9.42
C PRO A 14 -12.94 10.99 8.88
N TRP A 15 -11.90 11.16 9.69
CA TRP A 15 -10.72 11.94 9.30
C TRP A 15 -9.94 11.36 8.11
N ARG A 16 -10.07 10.06 7.83
CA ARG A 16 -9.42 9.40 6.70
C ARG A 16 -9.95 9.86 5.33
N HIS A 17 -11.04 10.61 5.30
CA HIS A 17 -11.60 11.17 4.06
C HIS A 17 -11.18 12.62 3.85
N LEU A 18 -10.33 13.16 4.73
CA LEU A 18 -9.84 14.53 4.69
C LEU A 18 -8.39 14.57 4.18
N LYS A 19 -8.15 15.40 3.17
CA LYS A 19 -6.87 15.52 2.45
C LYS A 19 -5.73 15.92 3.37
N GLU A 20 -5.97 16.90 4.23
CA GLU A 20 -5.01 17.43 5.20
C GLU A 20 -4.69 16.45 6.35
N ARG A 21 -5.35 15.29 6.39
CA ARG A 21 -5.15 14.25 7.40
C ARG A 21 -4.65 12.94 6.80
N GLY A 22 -4.12 12.99 5.58
CA GLY A 22 -3.52 11.87 4.87
C GLY A 22 -4.43 11.24 3.82
N GLY A 23 -5.75 11.33 3.97
CA GLY A 23 -6.67 10.76 2.99
C GLY A 23 -6.62 9.23 2.89
N LEU A 24 -7.59 8.67 2.17
CA LEU A 24 -7.79 7.23 2.12
C LEU A 24 -6.73 6.53 1.26
N LEU A 25 -6.35 7.16 0.14
CA LEU A 25 -5.36 6.59 -0.76
C LEU A 25 -3.99 6.43 -0.08
N LEU A 26 -3.58 7.35 0.79
CA LEU A 26 -2.35 7.19 1.56
C LEU A 26 -2.49 6.10 2.62
N ASP A 27 -3.49 6.22 3.52
CA ASP A 27 -3.69 5.30 4.66
C ASP A 27 -3.71 3.83 4.23
N MET A 28 -4.35 3.53 3.10
CA MET A 28 -4.46 2.16 2.59
C MET A 28 -3.42 1.83 1.52
N GLY A 29 -2.96 2.81 0.75
CA GLY A 29 -2.09 2.59 -0.41
C GLY A 29 -0.66 2.27 -0.02
N ILE A 30 -0.15 2.80 1.09
CA ILE A 30 1.22 2.52 1.55
C ILE A 30 1.46 1.02 1.75
N HIS A 31 0.49 0.30 2.31
CA HIS A 31 0.59 -1.16 2.49
C HIS A 31 0.69 -1.91 1.16
N LEU A 32 0.11 -1.35 0.10
CA LEU A 32 0.18 -1.96 -1.24
C LEU A 32 1.47 -1.59 -1.95
N ALA A 33 1.95 -0.36 -1.77
CA ALA A 33 3.23 0.11 -2.28
C ALA A 33 4.38 -0.73 -1.69
N ASP A 34 4.36 -0.94 -0.38
CA ASP A 34 5.28 -1.81 0.34
C ASP A 34 5.32 -3.22 -0.26
N LEU A 35 4.16 -3.90 -0.35
CA LEU A 35 4.08 -5.24 -0.95
C LEU A 35 4.57 -5.29 -2.41
N ILE A 36 4.32 -4.24 -3.20
CA ILE A 36 4.82 -4.16 -4.58
C ILE A 36 6.34 -4.02 -4.58
N ARG A 37 6.89 -3.14 -3.73
CA ARG A 37 8.32 -2.87 -3.63
C ARG A 37 9.09 -4.06 -3.08
N TYR A 38 8.56 -4.70 -2.04
CA TYR A 38 9.11 -5.93 -1.48
C TYR A 38 9.28 -7.02 -2.55
N GLN A 39 8.29 -7.18 -3.45
CA GLN A 39 8.35 -8.23 -4.49
C GLN A 39 9.06 -7.83 -5.79
N LEU A 40 9.02 -6.56 -6.18
CA LEU A 40 9.42 -6.13 -7.52
C LEU A 40 10.57 -5.10 -7.51
N GLY A 41 11.02 -4.67 -6.33
CA GLY A 41 12.05 -3.67 -6.11
C GLY A 41 11.53 -2.24 -6.16
N ASP A 42 12.44 -1.27 -6.25
CA ASP A 42 12.09 0.15 -6.28
C ASP A 42 11.31 0.57 -7.53
N ILE A 43 10.42 1.54 -7.35
CA ILE A 43 9.73 2.25 -8.42
C ILE A 43 10.68 3.33 -8.99
N ASP A 44 10.71 3.50 -10.31
CA ASP A 44 11.45 4.56 -11.02
C ASP A 44 10.55 5.73 -11.41
N GLU A 45 9.37 5.42 -11.95
CA GLU A 45 8.49 6.40 -12.59
C GLU A 45 7.03 5.99 -12.46
N VAL A 46 6.16 6.98 -12.27
CA VAL A 46 4.72 6.79 -12.10
C VAL A 46 3.97 7.71 -13.06
N TYR A 47 2.99 7.15 -13.76
CA TYR A 47 1.96 7.92 -14.45
C TYR A 47 0.59 7.49 -13.94
N GLY A 48 -0.22 8.41 -13.43
CA GLY A 48 -1.48 8.05 -12.81
C GLY A 48 -2.51 9.16 -12.76
N ALA A 49 -3.71 8.78 -12.36
CA ALA A 49 -4.82 9.66 -12.09
C ALA A 49 -5.45 9.29 -10.74
N ALA A 50 -5.85 10.29 -9.98
CA ALA A 50 -6.59 10.16 -8.74
C ALA A 50 -7.80 11.11 -8.74
N TRP A 51 -8.90 10.69 -8.12
CA TRP A 51 -10.11 11.50 -8.05
C TRP A 51 -10.95 11.16 -6.82
N LEU A 52 -11.81 12.10 -6.44
CA LEU A 52 -12.82 11.94 -5.41
C LEU A 52 -14.15 11.52 -6.07
N ALA A 53 -14.49 10.23 -5.99
CA ALA A 53 -15.73 9.70 -6.54
C ALA A 53 -16.92 9.84 -5.58
N ALA A 54 -16.71 9.73 -4.26
CA ALA A 54 -17.75 9.87 -3.24
C ALA A 54 -17.51 11.12 -2.38
N PRO A 55 -17.99 12.31 -2.82
CA PRO A 55 -17.74 13.58 -2.12
C PRO A 55 -18.43 13.67 -0.76
N VAL A 56 -19.47 12.88 -0.53
CA VAL A 56 -20.17 12.79 0.76
C VAL A 56 -19.98 11.38 1.31
N ARG A 57 -19.50 11.30 2.55
CA ARG A 57 -19.31 10.04 3.27
C ARG A 57 -20.24 9.97 4.46
N GLN A 58 -20.90 8.83 4.67
CA GLN A 58 -21.92 8.72 5.72
C GLN A 58 -21.94 7.36 6.45
N THR A 59 -22.39 7.41 7.69
CA THR A 59 -22.98 6.31 8.46
C THR A 59 -24.43 6.68 8.80
N ASP A 60 -25.12 5.87 9.60
CA ASP A 60 -26.47 6.20 10.06
C ASP A 60 -26.51 7.45 10.98
N GLU A 61 -25.38 7.80 11.60
CA GLU A 61 -25.29 8.87 12.61
C GLU A 61 -24.47 10.08 12.17
N THR A 62 -23.59 9.92 11.18
CA THR A 62 -22.60 10.94 10.81
C THR A 62 -22.52 11.08 9.31
N GLN A 63 -22.44 12.33 8.84
CA GLN A 63 -22.16 12.66 7.45
C GLN A 63 -21.01 13.67 7.41
N ILE A 64 -20.07 13.47 6.50
CA ILE A 64 -18.95 14.39 6.26
C ILE A 64 -18.79 14.70 4.78
N GLN A 65 -18.22 15.87 4.52
CA GLN A 65 -17.71 16.23 3.20
C GLN A 65 -16.28 15.69 3.08
N ALA A 66 -16.04 14.81 2.12
CA ALA A 66 -14.70 14.33 1.80
C ALA A 66 -13.95 15.39 0.98
N THR A 67 -12.64 15.50 1.24
CA THR A 67 -11.71 16.37 0.51
C THR A 67 -10.54 15.60 -0.10
N ALA A 68 -10.23 14.41 0.42
CA ALA A 68 -9.21 13.52 -0.14
C ALA A 68 -9.76 12.70 -1.30
N GLU A 69 -8.94 12.46 -2.31
CA GLU A 69 -9.21 11.49 -3.36
C GLU A 69 -9.42 10.09 -2.76
N ASP A 70 -10.34 9.35 -3.36
CA ASP A 70 -10.76 8.03 -2.88
C ASP A 70 -10.65 6.93 -3.93
N CYS A 71 -10.20 7.29 -5.13
CA CYS A 71 -9.95 6.41 -6.26
C CYS A 71 -8.66 6.81 -6.97
N SER A 72 -7.90 5.83 -7.42
CA SER A 72 -6.68 6.00 -8.21
C SER A 72 -6.45 4.86 -9.19
N MET A 73 -5.84 5.20 -10.32
CA MET A 73 -5.32 4.27 -11.31
C MET A 73 -3.95 4.75 -11.77
N ALA A 74 -2.98 3.84 -11.88
CA ALA A 74 -1.64 4.21 -12.28
C ALA A 74 -0.89 3.10 -13.01
N MET A 75 0.08 3.51 -13.82
CA MET A 75 1.14 2.69 -14.37
C MET A 75 2.44 3.04 -13.66
N LEU A 76 3.10 2.04 -13.09
CA LEU A 76 4.36 2.20 -12.37
C LEU A 76 5.43 1.44 -13.13
N ARG A 77 6.54 2.11 -13.42
CA ARG A 77 7.75 1.48 -13.95
C ARG A 77 8.71 1.23 -12.81
N MET A 78 9.09 -0.01 -12.60
CA MET A 78 10.12 -0.38 -11.62
C MET A 78 11.52 -0.07 -12.18
N LYS A 79 12.53 0.13 -11.32
CA LYS A 79 13.93 0.30 -11.75
C LYS A 79 14.44 -0.90 -12.56
N SER A 80 13.90 -2.09 -12.31
CA SER A 80 14.16 -3.32 -13.08
C SER A 80 13.55 -3.33 -14.49
N GLY A 81 12.69 -2.37 -14.82
CA GLY A 81 11.93 -2.30 -16.07
C GLY A 81 10.60 -3.07 -16.04
N VAL A 82 10.27 -3.75 -14.93
CA VAL A 82 8.94 -4.33 -14.71
C VAL A 82 7.87 -3.24 -14.75
N MET A 83 6.71 -3.53 -15.34
CA MET A 83 5.56 -2.64 -15.36
C MET A 83 4.49 -3.15 -14.40
N VAL A 84 3.99 -2.26 -13.55
CA VAL A 84 2.90 -2.54 -12.63
C VAL A 84 1.68 -1.74 -13.04
N ASN A 85 0.53 -2.41 -13.08
CA ASN A 85 -0.77 -1.76 -13.17
C ASN A 85 -1.39 -1.70 -11.76
N TRP A 86 -1.69 -0.49 -11.33
CA TRP A 86 -2.29 -0.18 -10.04
C TRP A 86 -3.73 0.30 -10.21
N MET A 87 -4.62 -0.24 -9.38
CA MET A 87 -5.95 0.31 -9.19
C MET A 87 -6.32 0.22 -7.71
N MET A 88 -6.73 1.34 -7.13
CA MET A 88 -7.15 1.38 -5.75
C MET A 88 -8.28 2.38 -5.56
N GLY A 89 -9.30 2.03 -4.78
CA GLY A 89 -10.30 3.01 -4.40
C GLY A 89 -11.41 2.49 -3.51
N ARG A 90 -12.20 3.40 -2.94
CA ARG A 90 -13.43 3.11 -2.16
C ARG A 90 -14.57 4.10 -2.45
N GLY A 91 -14.60 4.76 -3.59
CA GLY A 91 -15.65 5.72 -3.95
C GLY A 91 -16.65 5.25 -5.02
N GLY A 92 -16.53 4.01 -5.51
CA GLY A 92 -17.37 3.46 -6.58
C GLY A 92 -18.66 2.79 -6.10
N LEU A 93 -19.36 2.07 -6.99
CA LEU A 93 -20.53 1.23 -6.61
C LEU A 93 -20.20 -0.26 -6.55
N ALA A 94 -19.15 -0.67 -7.24
CA ALA A 94 -18.74 -2.07 -7.33
C ALA A 94 -17.37 -2.26 -6.68
N SER A 95 -17.12 -3.49 -6.23
CA SER A 95 -15.80 -3.93 -5.84
C SER A 95 -15.19 -4.81 -6.93
N CYS A 96 -13.89 -4.67 -7.11
CA CYS A 96 -13.09 -5.64 -7.84
C CYS A 96 -11.70 -5.70 -7.22
N GLY A 97 -11.10 -6.89 -7.21
CA GLY A 97 -9.78 -7.07 -6.64
C GLY A 97 -9.00 -8.10 -7.44
N GLY A 98 -7.68 -8.00 -7.36
CA GLY A 98 -6.80 -8.92 -8.06
C GLY A 98 -5.34 -8.64 -7.79
N GLN A 99 -4.58 -9.71 -7.62
CA GLN A 99 -3.14 -9.67 -7.47
C GLN A 99 -2.53 -10.70 -8.40
N LEU A 100 -1.63 -10.25 -9.26
CA LEU A 100 -0.94 -11.09 -10.20
C LEU A 100 0.47 -10.53 -10.42
N ILE A 101 1.47 -11.37 -10.25
CA ILE A 101 2.81 -11.19 -10.80
C ILE A 101 2.93 -12.19 -11.95
N ALA A 102 3.22 -11.69 -13.15
CA ALA A 102 3.41 -12.51 -14.34
C ALA A 102 4.86 -12.39 -14.81
N GLY A 103 5.57 -13.52 -14.76
CA GLY A 103 6.94 -13.66 -15.26
C GLY A 103 6.99 -14.51 -16.53
N ARG A 104 8.20 -14.66 -17.09
CA ARG A 104 8.41 -15.48 -18.29
C ARG A 104 8.12 -16.97 -18.08
N SER A 105 8.34 -17.46 -16.86
CA SER A 105 8.23 -18.88 -16.52
C SER A 105 6.92 -19.23 -15.82
N GLY A 106 6.06 -18.26 -15.53
CA GLY A 106 4.86 -18.53 -14.74
C GLY A 106 4.23 -17.29 -14.13
N THR A 107 3.20 -17.54 -13.33
CA THR A 107 2.39 -16.52 -12.66
C THR A 107 2.23 -16.83 -11.18
N LEU A 108 2.28 -15.80 -10.35
CA LEU A 108 1.97 -15.85 -8.92
C LEU A 108 0.72 -15.00 -8.67
N THR A 109 -0.31 -15.58 -8.04
CA THR A 109 -1.47 -14.81 -7.58
C THR A 109 -1.49 -14.74 -6.05
N SER A 110 -1.93 -13.60 -5.51
CA SER A 110 -2.05 -13.36 -4.06
C SER A 110 -0.71 -13.49 -3.30
N PHE A 111 0.04 -12.39 -3.17
CA PHE A 111 1.47 -12.41 -2.78
C PHE A 111 1.82 -11.59 -1.52
N GLY A 112 1.02 -11.70 -0.46
CA GLY A 112 1.37 -11.09 0.83
C GLY A 112 0.24 -10.34 1.52
N THR A 113 -0.99 -10.38 0.99
CA THR A 113 -2.13 -9.86 1.75
C THR A 113 -2.41 -10.68 3.00
N ARG A 114 -2.79 -9.98 4.06
CA ARG A 114 -3.30 -10.55 5.31
C ARG A 114 -4.30 -11.68 5.05
N GLY A 115 -3.99 -12.87 5.56
CA GLY A 115 -4.82 -14.08 5.41
C GLY A 115 -4.91 -14.63 3.97
N GLY A 116 -4.15 -14.07 3.04
CA GLY A 116 -4.10 -14.50 1.65
C GLY A 116 -3.39 -15.84 1.50
N LYS A 117 -3.89 -16.65 0.56
CA LYS A 117 -3.19 -17.84 0.09
C LYS A 117 -2.64 -17.56 -1.29
N VAL A 118 -1.40 -17.95 -1.52
CA VAL A 118 -0.74 -17.80 -2.81
C VAL A 118 -1.10 -18.95 -3.74
N SER A 119 -1.18 -18.68 -5.04
CA SER A 119 -1.17 -19.76 -6.05
C SER A 119 -0.11 -19.49 -7.11
N LEU A 120 0.54 -20.55 -7.56
CA LEU A 120 1.63 -20.53 -8.52
C LEU A 120 1.24 -21.36 -9.74
N ARG A 121 1.50 -20.84 -10.94
CA ARG A 121 1.44 -21.62 -12.17
C ARG A 121 2.74 -21.47 -12.92
N LEU A 122 3.39 -22.59 -13.27
CA LEU A 122 4.63 -22.61 -14.05
C LEU A 122 4.34 -23.06 -15.49
N GLY A 123 4.76 -22.26 -16.47
CA GLY A 123 4.51 -22.52 -17.89
C GLY A 123 3.02 -22.76 -18.21
N ALA A 124 2.74 -23.84 -18.93
CA ALA A 124 1.38 -24.32 -19.20
C ALA A 124 0.91 -25.43 -18.24
N GLY A 125 1.61 -25.60 -17.11
CA GLY A 125 1.24 -26.56 -16.07
C GLY A 125 -0.02 -26.16 -15.31
N ASP A 126 -0.44 -27.07 -14.42
CA ASP A 126 -1.54 -26.82 -13.50
C ASP A 126 -1.18 -25.76 -12.45
N GLU A 127 -2.20 -25.21 -11.81
CA GLU A 127 -2.03 -24.27 -10.70
C GLU A 127 -1.75 -25.02 -9.39
N THR A 128 -0.63 -24.70 -8.76
CA THR A 128 -0.21 -25.18 -7.45
C THR A 128 -0.73 -24.23 -6.38
N GLY A 129 -1.52 -24.74 -5.43
CA GLY A 129 -2.04 -23.96 -4.29
C GLY A 129 -1.04 -23.81 -3.15
N HIS A 130 -1.30 -22.86 -2.25
CA HIS A 130 -0.41 -22.50 -1.14
C HIS A 130 0.09 -23.70 -0.31
N GLU A 131 -0.80 -24.60 0.13
CA GLU A 131 -0.41 -25.76 0.93
C GLU A 131 0.57 -26.68 0.18
N GLN A 132 0.30 -26.92 -1.11
CA GLN A 132 1.18 -27.75 -1.94
C GLN A 132 2.52 -27.05 -2.20
N ILE A 133 2.53 -25.72 -2.38
CA ILE A 133 3.77 -24.94 -2.48
C ILE A 133 4.62 -25.14 -1.21
N LEU A 134 4.00 -25.09 -0.02
CA LEU A 134 4.71 -25.31 1.23
C LEU A 134 5.25 -26.74 1.37
N GLU A 135 4.49 -27.75 0.96
CA GLU A 135 4.93 -29.15 0.99
C GLU A 135 6.09 -29.43 0.04
N GLU A 136 6.11 -28.79 -1.13
CA GLU A 136 7.15 -28.95 -2.16
C GLU A 136 8.39 -28.09 -1.89
N THR A 137 8.26 -27.02 -1.09
CA THR A 137 9.38 -26.12 -0.77
C THR A 137 10.29 -26.74 0.29
N THR A 138 11.51 -27.05 -0.10
CA THR A 138 12.53 -27.60 0.81
C THR A 138 13.48 -26.50 1.30
N GLY A 139 13.89 -26.56 2.56
CA GLY A 139 14.85 -25.61 3.15
C GLY A 139 14.30 -24.21 3.46
N PHE A 140 12.98 -24.02 3.45
CA PHE A 140 12.34 -22.79 3.92
C PHE A 140 12.06 -22.89 5.43
N GLU A 141 12.65 -21.98 6.19
CA GLU A 141 12.45 -21.87 7.64
C GLU A 141 12.06 -20.43 7.99
N LEU A 142 11.09 -20.30 8.91
CA LEU A 142 10.77 -19.01 9.51
C LEU A 142 11.71 -18.76 10.70
N GLU A 143 12.00 -17.49 10.97
CA GLU A 143 12.63 -17.07 12.22
C GLU A 143 11.84 -17.59 13.44
N PRO A 144 12.49 -17.89 14.58
CA PRO A 144 11.85 -18.61 15.69
C PRO A 144 10.53 -18.02 16.18
N LEU A 145 10.43 -16.69 16.27
CA LEU A 145 9.20 -16.02 16.68
C LEU A 145 8.11 -16.11 15.59
N ALA A 146 8.48 -15.99 14.32
CA ALA A 146 7.54 -16.11 13.21
C ALA A 146 6.99 -17.55 13.10
N GLU A 147 7.84 -18.58 13.26
CA GLU A 147 7.38 -19.98 13.31
C GLU A 147 6.44 -20.21 14.51
N HIS A 148 6.73 -19.61 15.67
CA HIS A 148 5.88 -19.71 16.85
C HIS A 148 4.50 -19.06 16.64
N LEU A 149 4.44 -17.87 16.03
CA LEU A 149 3.20 -17.12 15.83
C LEU A 149 2.38 -17.66 14.64
N PHE A 150 3.06 -18.16 13.60
CA PHE A 150 2.48 -18.65 12.36
C PHE A 150 2.96 -20.07 12.02
N PRO A 151 2.67 -21.09 12.84
CA PRO A 151 3.13 -22.46 12.59
C PRO A 151 2.55 -23.07 11.31
N GLN A 152 1.41 -22.58 10.83
CA GLN A 152 0.82 -22.96 9.54
C GLN A 152 1.32 -22.09 8.37
N ARG A 153 2.27 -21.19 8.59
CA ARG A 153 2.84 -20.25 7.58
C ARG A 153 1.77 -19.40 6.89
N LEU A 154 0.69 -19.13 7.62
CA LEU A 154 -0.46 -18.35 7.18
C LEU A 154 -0.81 -17.31 8.23
N SER A 155 -0.96 -16.06 7.80
CA SER A 155 -1.42 -14.94 8.64
C SER A 155 -2.93 -14.99 8.86
N THR A 156 -3.40 -16.09 9.48
CA THR A 156 -4.81 -16.31 9.84
C THR A 156 -4.99 -16.25 11.35
N ARG A 157 -6.15 -15.76 11.81
CA ARG A 157 -6.53 -15.55 13.22
C ARG A 157 -5.56 -14.65 14.00
N ASP A 158 -6.08 -13.54 14.50
CA ASP A 158 -5.31 -12.53 15.25
C ASP A 158 -4.06 -12.04 14.48
N ALA A 159 -4.14 -12.05 13.14
CA ALA A 159 -3.03 -11.76 12.25
C ALA A 159 -2.41 -10.39 12.56
N ASP A 160 -3.25 -9.37 12.77
CA ASP A 160 -2.79 -8.01 13.07
C ASP A 160 -1.93 -7.98 14.34
N ALA A 161 -2.41 -8.56 15.44
CA ALA A 161 -1.68 -8.58 16.71
C ALA A 161 -0.37 -9.36 16.61
N LYS A 162 -0.34 -10.44 15.83
CA LYS A 162 0.87 -11.26 15.62
C LYS A 162 1.89 -10.57 14.72
N LEU A 163 1.45 -9.90 13.66
CA LEU A 163 2.33 -9.12 12.79
C LEU A 163 2.95 -7.95 13.57
N ILE A 164 2.14 -7.21 14.34
CA ILE A 164 2.63 -6.15 15.23
C ILE A 164 3.62 -6.71 16.26
N ALA A 165 3.40 -7.93 16.78
CA ALA A 165 4.36 -8.55 17.69
C ALA A 165 5.72 -8.86 17.03
N LEU A 166 5.73 -9.26 15.74
CA LEU A 166 6.97 -9.42 14.99
C LEU A 166 7.69 -8.08 14.77
N GLU A 167 6.95 -7.05 14.35
CA GLU A 167 7.48 -5.69 14.13
C GLU A 167 8.09 -5.12 15.42
N LEU A 168 7.39 -5.24 16.55
CA LEU A 168 7.88 -4.77 17.85
C LEU A 168 9.09 -5.58 18.34
N HIS A 169 9.11 -6.88 18.07
CA HIS A 169 10.27 -7.72 18.40
C HIS A 169 11.50 -7.30 17.58
N GLU A 170 11.33 -7.12 16.28
CA GLU A 170 12.39 -6.64 15.39
C GLU A 170 12.92 -5.28 15.83
N LEU A 171 12.03 -4.33 16.15
CA LEU A 171 12.41 -3.03 16.67
C LEU A 171 13.19 -3.15 17.99
N GLY A 172 12.77 -4.03 18.89
CA GLY A 172 13.49 -4.32 20.13
C GLY A 172 14.91 -4.85 19.86
N GLU A 173 15.05 -5.81 18.95
CA GLU A 173 16.34 -6.38 18.56
C GLU A 173 17.23 -5.33 17.88
N ALA A 174 16.67 -4.48 17.03
CA ALA A 174 17.38 -3.37 16.40
C ALA A 174 17.94 -2.40 17.46
N VAL A 175 17.13 -2.03 18.45
CA VAL A 175 17.56 -1.13 19.54
C VAL A 175 18.62 -1.77 20.44
N LEU A 176 18.46 -3.05 20.77
CA LEU A 176 19.36 -3.75 21.71
C LEU A 176 20.66 -4.21 21.07
N GLN A 177 20.62 -4.60 19.79
CA GLN A 177 21.72 -5.30 19.11
C GLN A 177 22.27 -4.54 17.91
N GLY A 178 21.65 -3.41 17.51
CA GLY A 178 22.06 -2.63 16.35
C GLY A 178 21.78 -3.32 15.02
N ARG A 179 20.81 -4.25 14.99
CA ARG A 179 20.31 -4.88 13.76
C ARG A 179 19.61 -3.83 12.88
N ALA A 180 19.78 -3.94 11.56
CA ALA A 180 19.00 -3.16 10.60
C ALA A 180 17.54 -3.66 10.54
N LEU A 181 16.59 -2.73 10.47
CA LEU A 181 15.18 -3.04 10.25
C LEU A 181 14.96 -3.45 8.79
N GLU A 182 14.03 -4.36 8.56
CA GLU A 182 13.54 -4.73 7.24
C GLU A 182 12.82 -3.53 6.59
N VAL A 183 11.97 -2.86 7.36
CA VAL A 183 11.27 -1.63 6.94
C VAL A 183 11.67 -0.51 7.90
N ASP A 184 12.62 0.31 7.47
CA ASP A 184 13.06 1.49 8.21
C ASP A 184 12.32 2.77 7.75
N GLY A 185 12.78 3.93 8.24
CA GLY A 185 12.18 5.21 7.87
C GLY A 185 12.37 5.57 6.39
N GLU A 186 13.42 5.07 5.73
CA GLU A 186 13.65 5.30 4.30
C GLU A 186 12.70 4.45 3.46
N GLU A 187 12.51 3.17 3.82
CA GLU A 187 11.55 2.29 3.15
C GLU A 187 10.12 2.83 3.30
N GLY A 188 9.72 3.23 4.50
CA GLY A 188 8.42 3.85 4.73
C GLY A 188 8.23 5.18 3.97
N LEU A 189 9.29 5.98 3.83
CA LEU A 189 9.25 7.21 3.02
C LEU A 189 8.97 6.88 1.55
N LYS A 190 9.63 5.85 0.99
CA LYS A 190 9.44 5.47 -0.41
C LYS A 190 8.03 4.96 -0.68
N ASP A 191 7.40 4.27 0.28
CA ASP A 191 6.00 3.83 0.15
C ASP A 191 5.03 5.01 0.17
N VAL A 192 5.27 5.99 1.05
CA VAL A 192 4.52 7.26 1.05
C VAL A 192 4.70 7.99 -0.28
N ALA A 193 5.96 8.12 -0.73
CA ALA A 193 6.29 8.78 -1.99
C ALA A 193 5.63 8.09 -3.20
N ALA A 194 5.44 6.77 -3.18
CA ALA A 194 4.75 6.06 -4.26
C ALA A 194 3.29 6.50 -4.41
N ILE A 195 2.61 6.77 -3.29
CA ILE A 195 1.22 7.28 -3.32
C ILE A 195 1.19 8.73 -3.74
N TYR A 196 2.10 9.56 -3.20
CA TYR A 196 2.24 10.95 -3.63
C TYR A 196 2.57 11.05 -5.11
N ALA A 197 3.42 10.19 -5.66
CA ALA A 197 3.72 10.18 -7.09
C ALA A 197 2.49 9.97 -7.97
N ILE A 198 1.50 9.17 -7.52
CA ILE A 198 0.22 9.02 -8.23
C ILE A 198 -0.59 10.32 -8.18
N LEU A 199 -0.64 10.97 -7.02
CA LEU A 199 -1.38 12.21 -6.80
C LEU A 199 -0.74 13.40 -7.56
N GLU A 200 0.58 13.52 -7.49
CA GLU A 200 1.38 14.51 -8.19
C GLU A 200 1.30 14.30 -9.71
N SER A 201 1.41 13.07 -10.19
CA SER A 201 1.22 12.75 -11.61
C SER A 201 -0.19 13.10 -12.09
N SER A 202 -1.21 12.84 -11.26
CA SER A 202 -2.60 13.20 -11.57
C SER A 202 -2.77 14.71 -11.73
N LEU A 203 -2.11 15.50 -10.88
CA LEU A 203 -2.20 16.96 -10.91
C LEU A 203 -1.40 17.55 -12.08
N ALA A 204 -0.21 17.04 -12.33
CA ALA A 204 0.66 17.48 -13.41
C ALA A 204 0.19 16.99 -14.80
N ASN A 205 -0.64 15.94 -14.84
CA ASN A 205 -1.08 15.25 -16.06
C ASN A 205 0.11 14.75 -16.91
N GLU A 206 1.17 14.30 -16.25
CA GLU A 206 2.39 13.75 -16.85
C GLU A 206 3.02 12.71 -15.93
N ALA A 207 3.97 11.94 -16.45
CA ALA A 207 4.70 10.96 -15.64
C ALA A 207 5.72 11.67 -14.75
N VAL A 208 5.84 11.23 -13.50
CA VAL A 208 6.79 11.79 -12.52
C VAL A 208 7.84 10.76 -12.13
N LYS A 209 9.07 11.21 -11.88
CA LYS A 209 10.13 10.35 -11.34
C LYS A 209 10.00 10.24 -9.83
N MET A 210 10.20 9.02 -9.32
CA MET A 210 10.18 8.78 -7.87
C MET A 210 11.21 9.64 -7.13
N ALA A 211 12.41 9.79 -7.68
CA ALA A 211 13.46 10.63 -7.09
C ALA A 211 13.05 12.10 -6.94
N ASP A 212 12.24 12.63 -7.86
CA ASP A 212 11.77 14.03 -7.79
C ASP A 212 10.70 14.20 -6.71
N VAL A 213 9.88 13.16 -6.47
CA VAL A 213 8.87 13.16 -5.39
C VAL A 213 9.54 12.97 -4.03
N GLU A 214 10.44 12.00 -3.90
CA GLU A 214 11.20 11.71 -2.66
C GLU A 214 12.05 12.90 -2.20
N SER A 215 12.62 13.66 -3.14
CA SER A 215 13.39 14.89 -2.83
C SER A 215 12.53 16.13 -2.61
N GLY A 216 11.22 16.05 -2.86
CA GLY A 216 10.30 17.18 -2.80
C GLY A 216 10.43 18.18 -3.96
N GLN A 217 11.14 17.84 -5.04
CA GLN A 217 11.17 18.63 -6.27
C GLN A 217 9.80 18.64 -6.97
N VAL A 218 9.08 17.53 -6.93
CA VAL A 218 7.68 17.41 -7.34
C VAL A 218 6.82 17.26 -6.08
N CYS A 219 6.11 18.34 -5.73
CA CYS A 219 5.41 18.46 -4.45
C CYS A 219 4.16 19.35 -4.54
N ALA A 220 3.54 19.50 -5.72
CA ALA A 220 2.42 20.40 -5.90
C ALA A 220 1.18 19.97 -5.09
N TYR A 221 0.89 18.67 -5.02
CA TYR A 221 -0.16 18.12 -4.17
C TYR A 221 0.19 18.27 -2.68
N GLN A 222 1.43 18.00 -2.28
CA GLN A 222 1.90 18.21 -0.88
C GLN A 222 1.81 19.69 -0.46
N ASN A 223 2.21 20.62 -1.35
CA ASN A 223 2.19 22.06 -1.06
C ASN A 223 0.77 22.57 -0.76
N GLU A 224 -0.26 22.00 -1.37
CA GLU A 224 -1.66 22.35 -1.07
C GLU A 224 -2.01 21.98 0.39
N ILE A 225 -1.56 20.82 0.85
CA ILE A 225 -1.73 20.37 2.24
C ILE A 225 -0.93 21.27 3.19
N ASP A 226 0.33 21.53 2.88
CA ASP A 226 1.21 22.37 3.71
C ASP A 226 0.62 23.78 3.87
N LEU A 227 0.08 24.35 2.79
CA LEU A 227 -0.58 25.65 2.83
C LEU A 227 -1.79 25.61 3.78
N ALA A 228 -2.67 24.62 3.63
CA ALA A 228 -3.86 24.49 4.49
C ALA A 228 -3.49 24.37 5.98
N LEU A 229 -2.49 23.53 6.30
CA LEU A 229 -2.00 23.34 7.67
C LEU A 229 -1.28 24.57 8.22
N SER A 230 -0.57 25.33 7.37
CA SER A 230 0.06 26.58 7.78
C SER A 230 -0.96 27.67 8.09
N THR A 231 -2.08 27.73 7.36
CA THR A 231 -3.14 28.72 7.59
C THR A 231 -3.91 28.45 8.88
N ASP A 232 -4.08 27.19 9.28
CA ASP A 232 -4.72 26.80 10.54
C ASP A 232 -3.91 27.20 11.79
N SER A 233 -2.59 27.35 11.66
CA SER A 233 -1.71 27.76 12.78
C SER A 233 -1.94 29.21 13.24
N THR A 234 -2.66 30.03 12.46
CA THR A 234 -3.05 31.39 12.86
C THR A 234 -4.25 31.44 13.82
N GLY A 235 -4.85 30.30 14.16
CA GLY A 235 -5.99 30.17 15.08
C GLY A 235 -5.64 29.88 16.55
N ILE A 236 -4.37 29.60 16.87
CA ILE A 236 -3.91 29.47 18.26
C ILE A 236 -3.43 30.84 18.74
N ASN A 237 -4.39 31.73 19.05
CA ASN A 237 -4.08 32.96 19.76
C ASN A 237 -3.59 32.65 21.17
N THR A 238 -2.46 33.27 21.49
CA THR A 238 -1.91 33.56 22.83
C THR A 238 -2.96 34.01 23.84
#